data_AF-A0A093ZSW5-F1
#
_entry.id   AF-A0A093ZSW5-F1
#
_cell.length_a   1.000
_cell.length_b   1.000
_cell.length_c   1.000
_cell.angle_alpha   90.00
_cell.angle_beta   90.00
_cell.angle_gamma   90.00
#
_symmetry.space_group_name_H-M   'P 1'
#
loop_
_entity.id
_entity.type
_entity.pdbx_description
1 polymer ?
#
loop_
_entity_poly.entity_id
_entity_poly.type
_entity_poly.pdbx_seq_one_letter_code
_entity_poly.pdbx_strand_id
1 'polypeptide(L)'
;MSKQALDLFVLTYNCAHNAIDVPSLSSTLFNAVDHAPDLLIISLQEMSPLSHGLIGGSLLSPFFSRISEAVEIAARKLSGDSPVPGNRSNSESR
;
A
#
# COMPACT_ATOMS: atom_id res chain seq x y z
N MET A 1 -1.88 -6.58 32.50
CA MET A 1 -0.44 -6.60 32.15
C MET A 1 -0.25 -5.63 31.00
N SER A 2 0.66 -4.67 31.11
CA SER A 2 1.01 -3.79 29.98
C SER A 2 1.76 -4.61 28.92
N LYS A 3 1.36 -4.47 27.65
CA LYS A 3 2.07 -5.08 26.51
C LYS A 3 3.45 -4.39 26.43
N GLN A 4 4.51 -5.09 26.86
CA GLN A 4 5.88 -4.57 26.85
C GLN A 4 6.63 -4.83 25.53
N ALA A 5 6.01 -5.58 24.60
CA ALA A 5 6.60 -5.91 23.30
C ALA A 5 5.81 -5.23 22.17
N LEU A 6 6.55 -4.60 21.24
CA LEU A 6 6.00 -3.98 20.03
C LEU A 6 5.87 -5.05 18.95
N ASP A 7 4.68 -5.15 18.36
CA ASP A 7 4.43 -6.05 17.23
C ASP A 7 4.76 -5.35 15.91
N LEU A 8 5.65 -5.96 15.13
CA LEU A 8 6.25 -5.36 13.95
C LEU A 8 5.89 -6.18 12.71
N PHE A 9 5.37 -5.50 11.69
CA PHE A 9 5.27 -6.06 10.35
C PHE A 9 6.30 -5.38 9.45
N VAL A 10 7.27 -6.14 8.95
CA VAL A 10 8.35 -5.62 8.09
C VAL A 10 8.21 -6.19 6.69
N LEU A 11 8.02 -5.33 5.70
CA LEU A 11 8.02 -5.66 4.28
C LEU A 11 9.27 -5.11 3.62
N THR A 12 9.99 -5.96 2.89
CA THR A 12 10.97 -5.51 1.88
C THR A 12 10.42 -5.81 0.50
N TYR A 13 10.46 -4.83 -0.40
CA TYR A 13 9.88 -4.96 -1.72
C TYR A 13 10.72 -4.22 -2.76
N ASN A 14 11.13 -4.94 -3.79
CA ASN A 14 11.80 -4.37 -4.95
C ASN A 14 10.73 -4.03 -6.01
N CYS A 15 10.59 -2.74 -6.34
CA CYS A 15 9.60 -2.27 -7.31
C CYS A 15 10.06 -2.40 -8.78
N ALA A 16 11.28 -2.90 -9.02
CA ALA A 16 11.86 -3.13 -10.34
C ALA A 16 11.78 -1.91 -11.27
N HIS A 17 12.06 -0.72 -10.73
CA HIS A 17 11.97 0.59 -11.39
C HIS A 17 10.59 0.96 -11.92
N ASN A 18 9.53 0.31 -11.43
CA ASN A 18 8.16 0.50 -11.91
C ASN A 18 7.23 0.95 -10.78
N ALA A 19 6.12 1.59 -11.17
CA ALA A 19 5.01 1.80 -10.25
C ALA A 19 4.45 0.44 -9.83
N ILE A 20 4.22 0.26 -8.52
CA ILE A 20 3.64 -0.97 -7.99
C ILE A 20 2.20 -1.15 -8.48
N ASP A 21 1.78 -2.40 -8.63
CA ASP A 21 0.39 -2.75 -8.87
C ASP A 21 -0.37 -2.75 -7.53
N VAL A 22 -1.27 -1.78 -7.36
CA VAL A 22 -2.00 -1.57 -6.11
C VAL A 22 -2.84 -2.78 -5.72
N PRO A 23 -3.64 -3.40 -6.62
CA PRO A 23 -4.41 -4.61 -6.28
C PRO A 23 -3.53 -5.79 -5.85
N SER A 24 -2.41 -6.03 -6.53
CA SER A 24 -1.50 -7.12 -6.19
C SER A 24 -0.85 -6.92 -4.82
N LEU A 25 -0.36 -5.71 -4.53
CA LEU A 25 0.26 -5.43 -3.23
C LEU A 25 -0.78 -5.47 -2.11
N SER A 26 -1.93 -4.83 -2.28
CA SER A 26 -2.95 -4.74 -1.22
C SER A 26 -3.59 -6.09 -0.90
N SER A 27 -3.73 -6.97 -1.90
CA SER A 27 -4.27 -8.33 -1.69
C SER A 27 -3.30 -9.25 -0.94
N THR A 28 -1.99 -8.98 -1.00
CA THR A 28 -0.94 -9.80 -0.38
C THR A 28 -0.51 -9.24 0.98
N LEU A 29 -0.53 -7.92 1.13
CA LEU A 29 -0.15 -7.25 2.36
C LEU A 29 -1.05 -7.70 3.53
N PHE A 30 -0.41 -8.03 4.66
CA PHE A 30 -1.04 -8.61 5.85
C PHE A 30 -1.64 -10.01 5.73
N ASN A 31 -1.48 -10.75 4.62
CA ASN A 31 -2.01 -12.13 4.53
C ASN A 31 -1.37 -13.11 5.53
N ALA A 32 -0.25 -12.74 6.18
CA ALA A 32 0.43 -13.55 7.18
C ALA A 32 0.01 -13.22 8.63
N VAL A 33 -0.90 -12.27 8.84
CA VAL A 33 -1.32 -11.82 10.18
C VAL A 33 -2.84 -11.67 10.25
N ASP A 34 -3.40 -11.96 11.42
CA ASP A 34 -4.85 -11.89 11.67
C ASP A 34 -5.27 -10.61 12.41
N HIS A 35 -4.30 -9.77 12.78
CA HIS A 35 -4.51 -8.52 13.50
C HIS A 35 -3.56 -7.42 13.00
N ALA A 36 -3.92 -6.16 13.24
CA ALA A 36 -3.08 -5.02 12.87
C ALA A 36 -1.80 -4.97 13.72
N PRO A 37 -0.61 -4.84 13.10
CA PRO A 37 0.64 -4.67 13.84
C PRO A 37 0.67 -3.30 14.53
N ASP A 38 1.49 -3.17 15.59
CA ASP A 38 1.69 -1.88 16.25
C ASP A 38 2.52 -0.92 15.36
N LEU A 39 3.41 -1.46 14.52
CA LEU A 39 4.19 -0.70 13.55
C LEU A 39 4.40 -1.48 12.24
N LEU A 40 4.08 -0.82 11.13
CA LEU A 40 4.39 -1.26 9.77
C LEU A 40 5.69 -0.58 9.29
N ILE A 41 6.65 -1.38 8.84
CA ILE A 41 7.88 -0.90 8.21
C ILE A 41 7.90 -1.41 6.77
N ILE A 42 8.06 -0.50 5.80
CA ILE A 42 8.19 -0.84 4.39
C ILE A 42 9.54 -0.34 3.88
N SER A 43 10.40 -1.26 3.46
CA SER A 43 11.66 -0.98 2.77
C SER A 43 11.46 -1.19 1.27
N LEU A 44 11.51 -0.09 0.51
CA LEU A 44 11.33 -0.11 -0.94
C LEU A 44 12.69 0.00 -1.65
N GLN A 45 12.97 -0.91 -2.56
CA GLN A 45 14.13 -0.84 -3.46
C GLN A 45 13.65 -0.57 -4.89
N GLU A 46 14.49 0.10 -5.69
CA GLU A 46 14.21 0.35 -7.10
C GLU A 46 12.81 0.97 -7.33
N MET A 47 12.38 1.87 -6.44
CA MET A 47 10.99 2.35 -6.37
C MET A 47 10.50 3.04 -7.65
N SER A 48 11.40 3.64 -8.42
CA SER A 48 11.06 4.47 -9.59
C SER A 48 12.12 4.31 -10.69
N PRO A 49 11.84 4.72 -11.93
CA PRO A 49 12.88 4.86 -12.94
C PRO A 49 14.00 5.77 -12.42
N LEU A 50 15.25 5.41 -12.71
CA LEU A 50 16.44 6.09 -12.15
C LEU A 50 16.40 7.62 -12.36
N SER A 51 15.92 8.09 -13.51
CA SER A 51 15.79 9.52 -13.80
C SER A 51 14.83 10.25 -12.84
N HIS A 52 13.73 9.59 -12.44
CA HIS A 52 12.76 10.15 -11.50
C HIS A 52 13.34 10.15 -10.09
N GLY A 53 14.03 9.07 -9.71
CA GLY A 53 14.77 8.96 -8.44
C GLY A 53 15.85 10.03 -8.25
N LEU A 54 16.58 10.36 -9.32
CA LEU A 54 17.64 11.37 -9.30
C LEU A 54 17.11 12.79 -9.16
N ILE A 55 16.04 13.15 -9.89
CA ILE A 55 15.43 14.48 -9.81
C ILE A 55 14.61 14.64 -8.52
N GLY A 56 13.93 13.57 -8.10
CA GLY A 56 13.12 13.54 -6.90
C GLY A 56 11.88 14.42 -6.98
N GLY A 57 11.46 14.95 -5.82
CA GLY A 57 10.32 15.86 -5.70
C GLY A 57 9.01 15.25 -6.19
N SER A 58 8.24 16.04 -6.95
CA SER A 58 6.92 15.64 -7.45
C SER A 58 6.93 14.43 -8.40
N LEU A 59 8.09 14.11 -8.98
CA LEU A 59 8.23 12.92 -9.84
C LEU A 59 8.15 11.61 -9.04
N LEU A 60 8.38 11.64 -7.72
CA LEU A 60 8.26 10.48 -6.84
C LEU A 60 6.88 10.34 -6.22
N SER A 61 6.08 11.41 -6.18
CA SER A 61 4.74 11.40 -5.59
C SER A 61 3.86 10.25 -6.11
N PRO A 62 3.79 9.95 -7.42
CA PRO A 62 2.95 8.85 -7.93
C PRO A 62 3.34 7.47 -7.39
N PHE A 63 4.62 7.25 -7.06
CA PHE A 63 5.12 5.97 -6.55
C PHE A 63 4.75 5.81 -5.08
N PHE A 64 4.94 6.86 -4.28
CA PHE A 64 4.52 6.86 -2.87
C PHE A 64 3.01 6.77 -2.72
N SER A 65 2.24 7.52 -3.52
CA SER A 65 0.77 7.49 -3.46
C SER A 65 0.20 6.10 -3.67
N ARG A 66 0.77 5.32 -4.61
CA ARG A 66 0.33 3.94 -4.84
C ARG A 66 0.64 3.00 -3.68
N ILE A 67 1.81 3.14 -3.05
CA ILE A 67 2.14 2.37 -1.85
C ILE A 67 1.17 2.70 -0.71
N SER A 68 0.92 3.98 -0.47
CA SER A 68 -0.05 4.44 0.55
C SER A 68 -1.45 3.90 0.27
N GLU A 69 -1.91 3.95 -0.99
CA GLU A 69 -3.21 3.40 -1.40
C GLU A 69 -3.30 1.89 -1.15
N ALA A 70 -2.26 1.13 -1.50
CA ALA A 70 -2.23 -0.31 -1.26
C ALA A 70 -2.26 -0.65 0.23
N VAL A 71 -1.53 0.10 1.06
CA VAL A 71 -1.53 -0.04 2.52
C VAL A 71 -2.92 0.28 3.10
N GLU A 72 -3.56 1.36 2.64
CA GLU A 72 -4.90 1.72 3.09
C GLU A 72 -5.93 0.63 2.78
N ILE A 73 -5.93 0.11 1.53
CA ILE A 73 -6.83 -0.96 1.13
C ILE A 73 -6.60 -2.23 1.97
N ALA A 74 -5.34 -2.62 2.17
CA ALA A 74 -5.00 -3.79 2.99
C ALA A 74 -5.38 -3.60 4.46
N ALA A 75 -5.17 -2.41 5.03
CA ALA A 75 -5.54 -2.10 6.41
C ALA A 75 -7.06 -2.12 6.63
N ARG A 76 -7.85 -1.60 5.66
CA ARG A 76 -9.33 -1.69 5.70
C ARG A 76 -9.79 -3.15 5.67
N LYS A 77 -9.23 -3.95 4.75
CA LYS A 77 -9.50 -5.39 4.66
C LYS A 77 -9.18 -6.10 5.98
N LEU A 78 -8.04 -5.82 6.59
CA LEU A 78 -7.62 -6.40 7.87
C LEU A 78 -8.54 -5.99 9.04
N SER A 79 -9.03 -4.75 9.01
CA SER A 79 -9.96 -4.23 10.02
C SER A 79 -11.40 -4.75 9.86
N GLY A 80 -11.69 -5.55 8.81
CA GLY A 80 -13.02 -6.02 8.48
C GLY A 80 -13.93 -4.95 7.84
N ASP A 81 -13.38 -3.79 7.49
CA ASP A 81 -14.09 -2.73 6.77
C ASP A 81 -14.20 -3.15 5.30
N SER A 82 -15.33 -3.75 4.94
CA SER A 82 -15.60 -4.14 3.56
C SER A 82 -15.74 -2.88 2.69
N PRO A 83 -15.18 -2.84 1.47
CA PRO A 83 -15.29 -1.66 0.63
C PRO A 83 -16.76 -1.35 0.36
N VAL A 84 -17.20 -0.13 0.67
CA VAL A 84 -18.48 0.38 0.19
C VAL A 84 -18.45 0.31 -1.35
N PRO A 85 -19.37 -0.42 -2.01
CA PRO A 85 -19.38 -0.47 -3.47
C PRO A 85 -19.59 0.94 -4.00
N GLY A 86 -18.58 1.48 -4.69
CA GLY A 86 -18.67 2.79 -5.32
C GLY A 86 -19.88 2.83 -6.24
N ASN A 87 -20.78 3.78 -5.97
CA ASN A 87 -22.00 4.00 -6.73
C ASN A 87 -21.63 4.27 -8.20
N ARG A 88 -21.79 3.27 -9.07
CA ARG A 88 -21.68 3.46 -10.53
C ARG A 88 -22.91 4.24 -10.96
N SER A 89 -22.84 5.57 -10.86
CA SER A 89 -23.82 6.44 -11.51
C SER A 89 -23.68 6.23 -13.02
N ASN A 90 -24.64 5.48 -13.53
CA ASN A 90 -24.87 5.19 -14.93
C ASN A 90 -24.91 6.51 -15.72
N SER A 91 -23.89 6.77 -16.55
CA SER A 91 -23.95 7.81 -17.58
C SER A 91 -24.04 7.16 -18.95
N GLU A 92 -25.11 6.39 -19.16
CA GLU A 92 -25.63 6.08 -20.48
C GLU A 92 -26.97 6.81 -20.61
N SER A 93 -27.00 7.87 -21.42
CA SER A 93 -28.04 8.14 -22.43
C SER A 93 -27.85 9.55 -23.00
N ARG A 94 -27.36 9.55 -24.25
CA ARG A 94 -27.67 10.43 -25.39
C ARG A 94 -28.01 11.90 -25.13
#